data_AF-A0AAE1GAM3-F1
#
_entry.id   AF-A0AAE1GAM3-F1
#
_cell.length_a   1.000
_cell.length_b   1.000
_cell.length_c   1.000
_cell.angle_alpha   90.00
_cell.angle_beta   90.00
_cell.angle_gamma   90.00
#
_symmetry.space_group_name_H-M   'P 1'
#
loop_
_entity.id
_entity.type
_entity.pdbx_description
1 polymer ?
#
loop_
_entity_poly.entity_id
_entity_poly.type
_entity_poly.pdbx_seq_one_letter_code
_entity_poly.pdbx_strand_id
1 'polypeptide(L)'
;MALITKHIPNEFASTGFYRKAAGPRTFVAPPVGEDNSDLEVEDEFLDDSDRDPDYVVEEDLIPTASGSATRIQPEEMPEEDEDEDDEEEDKAPPLPEFLQQPHEFFMRMLPIELLEDMVYQTNLYAHQKDVSTTFSIDIHDLMVFTGIVLYMGVMRGPSIDDYWALDTRMSQITEYMSSKRFRQIRALLHFNNNENANSSTDRF
;
A
#
# COMPACT_ATOMS: atom_id res chain seq x y z
N MET A 1 0.87 32.45 -29.41
CA MET A 1 1.35 31.60 -28.30
C MET A 1 0.69 30.24 -28.44
N ALA A 2 1.47 29.20 -28.74
CA ALA A 2 0.96 27.86 -29.00
C ALA A 2 0.94 27.06 -27.69
N LEU A 3 -0.22 26.49 -27.34
CA LEU A 3 -0.36 25.55 -26.22
C LEU A 3 -0.03 24.15 -26.73
N ILE A 4 1.02 23.55 -26.17
CA ILE A 4 1.44 22.18 -26.46
C ILE A 4 0.60 21.26 -25.57
N THR A 5 -0.47 20.70 -26.13
CA THR A 5 -1.20 19.58 -25.52
C THR A 5 -0.34 18.32 -25.67
N LYS A 6 0.30 17.88 -24.58
CA LYS A 6 0.95 16.57 -24.56
C LYS A 6 -0.13 15.49 -24.47
N HIS A 7 -0.30 14.76 -25.57
CA HIS A 7 -1.16 13.60 -25.66
C HIS A 7 -0.51 12.45 -24.91
N ILE A 8 -1.07 12.05 -23.76
CA ILE A 8 -0.72 10.79 -23.11
C ILE A 8 -1.52 9.70 -23.84
N PRO A 9 -0.89 8.62 -24.34
CA PRO A 9 -1.60 7.52 -24.96
C PRO A 9 -2.40 6.71 -23.92
N ASN A 10 -3.65 6.45 -24.25
CA ASN A 10 -4.59 5.66 -23.45
C ASN A 10 -4.45 4.18 -23.83
N GLU A 11 -3.60 3.43 -23.13
CA GLU A 11 -3.39 1.99 -23.39
C GLU A 11 -4.20 1.05 -22.48
N PHE A 12 -5.13 1.56 -21.66
CA PHE A 12 -5.94 0.70 -20.75
C PHE A 12 -7.34 0.35 -21.26
N ALA A 13 -7.64 0.55 -22.55
CA ALA A 13 -8.97 0.30 -23.10
C ALA A 13 -9.21 -1.14 -23.62
N SER A 14 -8.30 -2.09 -23.44
CA SER A 14 -8.37 -3.40 -24.09
C SER A 14 -8.27 -4.62 -23.15
N THR A 15 -9.03 -4.63 -22.05
CA THR A 15 -9.51 -5.88 -21.45
C THR A 15 -10.98 -5.72 -21.09
N GLY A 16 -11.83 -6.54 -21.70
CA GLY A 16 -13.28 -6.40 -21.72
C GLY A 16 -14.01 -6.73 -20.41
N PHE A 17 -13.61 -6.13 -19.29
CA PHE A 17 -14.25 -6.35 -17.98
C PHE A 17 -15.07 -5.18 -17.43
N TYR A 18 -15.16 -4.06 -18.15
CA TYR A 18 -15.96 -2.92 -17.70
C TYR A 18 -17.20 -2.73 -18.59
N ARG A 19 -18.38 -3.06 -18.05
CA ARG A 19 -19.65 -2.71 -18.68
C ARG A 19 -19.80 -1.19 -18.72
N LYS A 20 -19.89 -0.70 -19.96
CA LYS A 20 -20.26 0.63 -20.45
C LYS A 20 -21.24 1.40 -19.53
N ALA A 21 -20.74 2.44 -18.84
CA ALA A 21 -21.54 3.57 -18.38
C ALA A 21 -21.13 4.84 -19.16
N ALA A 22 -22.11 5.68 -19.45
CA ALA A 22 -22.13 6.66 -20.53
C ALA A 22 -21.16 7.86 -20.40
N GLY A 23 -20.60 8.27 -21.55
CA GLY A 23 -20.17 9.64 -21.88
C GLY A 23 -18.75 10.05 -21.47
N PRO A 24 -18.08 10.93 -22.25
CA PRO A 24 -16.76 11.43 -21.91
C PRO A 24 -16.86 12.40 -20.73
N ARG A 25 -16.42 11.96 -19.55
CA ARG A 25 -16.22 12.84 -18.40
C ARG A 25 -14.92 13.60 -18.60
N THR A 26 -15.03 14.90 -18.88
CA THR A 26 -13.91 15.83 -18.69
C THR A 26 -13.54 15.81 -17.22
N PHE A 27 -12.32 15.40 -16.89
CA PHE A 27 -11.79 15.51 -15.54
C PHE A 27 -11.58 16.99 -15.22
N VAL A 28 -12.51 17.57 -14.47
CA VAL A 28 -12.34 18.86 -13.80
C VAL A 28 -12.01 18.49 -12.36
N ALA A 29 -10.82 18.89 -11.88
CA ALA A 29 -10.46 18.72 -10.48
C ALA A 29 -11.57 19.34 -9.61
N PRO A 30 -12.08 18.62 -8.60
CA PRO A 30 -13.12 19.17 -7.75
C PRO A 30 -12.58 20.44 -7.06
N PRO A 31 -13.38 21.52 -6.98
CA PRO A 31 -12.98 22.69 -6.20
C PRO A 31 -12.73 22.25 -4.77
N VAL A 32 -11.63 22.74 -4.19
CA VAL A 32 -11.40 22.68 -2.74
C VAL A 32 -12.52 23.48 -2.09
N GLY A 33 -13.57 22.78 -1.70
CA GLY A 33 -14.81 23.32 -1.17
C GLY A 33 -15.30 22.39 -0.09
N GLU A 34 -15.09 22.86 1.14
CA GLU A 34 -15.56 22.28 2.39
C GLU A 34 -17.08 22.10 2.36
N ASP A 35 -17.53 20.89 2.69
CA ASP A 35 -18.64 20.59 3.60
C ASP A 35 -19.01 19.11 3.41
N ASN A 36 -18.63 18.29 4.38
CA ASN A 36 -19.20 16.97 4.60
C ASN A 36 -19.14 16.74 6.11
N SER A 37 -20.33 16.79 6.71
CA SER A 37 -20.70 16.54 8.10
C SER A 37 -19.63 15.86 8.95
N ASP A 38 -19.31 16.52 10.06
CA ASP A 38 -18.37 16.11 11.10
C ASP A 38 -18.74 14.75 11.71
N LEU A 39 -18.19 13.68 11.14
CA LEU A 39 -17.68 12.62 11.99
C LEU A 39 -16.37 13.14 12.58
N GLU A 40 -16.45 13.70 13.79
CA GLU A 40 -15.32 13.76 14.70
C GLU A 40 -14.93 12.30 14.97
N VAL A 41 -14.08 11.76 14.09
CA VAL A 41 -13.41 10.50 14.37
C VAL A 41 -12.42 10.85 15.47
N GLU A 42 -12.80 10.58 16.71
CA GLU A 42 -11.82 10.45 17.78
C GLU A 42 -10.78 9.46 17.25
N ASP A 43 -9.55 9.96 17.04
CA ASP A 43 -8.39 9.12 16.76
C ASP A 43 -8.23 8.22 17.99
N GLU A 44 -8.93 7.07 18.00
CA GLU A 44 -8.44 5.90 18.69
C GLU A 44 -7.15 5.52 17.97
N PHE A 45 -6.07 6.21 18.35
CA PHE A 45 -4.72 5.79 18.10
C PHE A 45 -4.66 4.32 18.51
N LEU A 46 -4.64 3.43 17.52
CA LEU A 46 -3.98 2.15 17.70
C LEU A 46 -2.54 2.52 18.03
N ASP A 47 -2.23 2.43 19.31
CA ASP A 47 -0.92 2.69 19.88
C ASP A 47 0.09 1.83 19.10
N ASP A 48 1.12 2.46 18.54
CA ASP A 48 2.25 1.77 17.91
C ASP A 48 2.98 0.86 18.93
N SER A 49 2.56 0.84 20.21
CA SER A 49 2.99 -0.11 21.23
C SER A 49 2.63 -1.57 20.96
N ASP A 50 1.72 -1.89 20.03
CA ASP A 50 1.45 -3.28 19.64
C ASP A 50 2.51 -3.86 18.67
N ARG A 51 3.56 -3.09 18.38
CA ARG A 51 4.78 -3.58 17.75
C ARG A 51 5.46 -4.56 18.71
N ASP A 52 5.36 -5.85 18.40
CA ASP A 52 5.97 -6.95 19.15
C ASP A 52 7.40 -6.59 19.59
N PRO A 53 7.68 -6.44 20.91
CA PRO A 53 9.00 -6.06 21.41
C PRO A 53 10.08 -7.11 21.12
N ASP A 54 9.72 -8.30 20.64
CA ASP A 54 10.65 -9.37 20.31
C ASP A 54 11.11 -9.36 18.82
N TYR A 55 10.64 -8.41 17.99
CA TYR A 55 11.18 -8.24 16.63
C TYR A 55 12.53 -7.49 16.67
N VAL A 56 13.60 -8.23 16.96
CA VAL A 56 14.97 -7.73 16.89
C VAL A 56 15.40 -7.67 15.42
N VAL A 57 15.60 -6.45 14.90
CA VAL A 57 16.44 -6.22 13.73
C VAL A 57 17.88 -6.29 14.23
N GLU A 58 18.61 -7.35 13.89
CA GLU A 58 20.05 -7.40 14.19
C GLU A 58 20.76 -6.30 13.38
N GLU A 59 21.07 -5.18 14.03
CA GLU A 59 22.03 -4.20 13.53
C GLU A 59 23.44 -4.75 13.80
N ASP A 60 24.09 -5.27 12.77
CA ASP A 60 25.50 -5.63 12.84
C ASP A 60 26.35 -4.40 13.17
N LEU A 61 26.86 -4.40 14.40
CA LEU A 61 27.78 -3.43 14.96
C LEU A 61 29.08 -3.40 14.14
N ILE A 62 29.42 -2.25 13.56
CA ILE A 62 30.75 -1.99 12.99
C ILE A 62 31.73 -1.77 14.16
N PRO A 63 32.74 -2.63 14.39
CA PRO A 63 33.73 -2.37 15.42
C PRO A 63 34.80 -1.43 14.86
N THR A 64 34.84 -0.22 15.40
CA THR A 64 36.02 0.64 15.28
C THR A 64 37.12 0.09 16.20
N ALA A 65 38.26 -0.31 15.64
CA ALA A 65 39.44 -0.67 16.41
C ALA A 65 40.70 -0.05 15.79
N SER A 66 41.19 0.98 16.47
CA SER A 66 42.57 1.47 16.36
C SER A 66 43.48 0.48 17.11
N GLY A 67 44.45 -0.10 16.41
CA GLY A 67 45.39 -1.08 16.99
C GLY A 67 46.61 -1.30 16.11
N SER A 68 47.79 -1.09 16.70
CA SER A 68 49.12 -1.05 16.11
C SER A 68 49.50 -2.21 15.18
N ALA A 69 50.07 -1.87 14.02
CA ALA A 69 50.57 -2.78 13.00
C ALA A 69 51.76 -3.62 13.52
N THR A 70 51.66 -4.95 13.37
CA THR A 70 52.82 -5.84 13.34
C THR A 70 52.89 -6.47 11.96
N ARG A 71 54.00 -6.23 11.27
CA ARG A 71 54.26 -6.62 9.88
C ARG A 71 54.48 -8.14 9.79
N ILE A 72 53.50 -8.86 9.24
CA ILE A 72 53.62 -10.28 8.87
C ILE A 72 54.09 -10.33 7.41
N GLN A 73 55.08 -11.19 7.12
CA GLN A 73 55.58 -11.44 5.76
C GLN A 73 54.53 -12.22 4.97
N PRO A 74 54.34 -11.99 3.65
CA PRO A 74 53.42 -12.80 2.87
C PRO A 74 54.05 -14.19 2.68
N GLU A 75 53.46 -15.22 3.27
CA GLU A 75 53.64 -16.57 2.73
C GLU A 75 52.82 -16.67 1.45
N GLU A 76 53.46 -17.10 0.36
CA GLU A 76 52.80 -17.36 -0.92
C GLU A 76 51.74 -18.45 -0.72
N MET A 77 50.49 -18.12 -1.03
CA MET A 77 49.42 -19.12 -1.09
C MET A 77 49.74 -20.11 -2.22
N PRO A 78 49.56 -21.42 -2.00
CA PRO A 78 49.50 -22.36 -3.11
C PRO A 78 48.35 -21.94 -4.03
N GLU A 79 48.58 -21.97 -5.34
CA GLU A 79 47.52 -21.82 -6.34
C GLU A 79 46.55 -22.99 -6.13
N GLU A 80 45.42 -22.72 -5.47
CA GLU A 80 44.29 -23.62 -5.45
C GLU A 80 43.70 -23.57 -6.86
N ASP A 81 43.67 -24.74 -7.51
CA ASP A 81 42.99 -24.90 -8.79
C ASP A 81 41.57 -24.36 -8.63
N GLU A 82 41.23 -23.34 -9.41
CA GLU A 82 39.85 -22.86 -9.55
C GLU A 82 39.06 -24.01 -10.19
N ASP A 83 38.55 -24.93 -9.35
CA ASP A 83 37.44 -25.77 -9.75
C ASP A 83 36.31 -24.78 -10.08
N GLU A 84 36.05 -24.64 -11.40
CA GLU A 84 34.82 -24.10 -11.94
C GLU A 84 33.69 -25.00 -11.45
N ASP A 85 33.32 -24.85 -10.18
CA ASP A 85 32.03 -25.29 -9.69
C ASP A 85 31.02 -24.45 -10.49
N ASP A 86 30.49 -25.07 -11.54
CA ASP A 86 29.26 -24.68 -12.20
C ASP A 86 28.18 -24.59 -11.10
N GLU A 87 28.12 -23.45 -10.43
CA GLU A 87 26.95 -23.06 -9.65
C GLU A 87 25.80 -23.02 -10.66
N GLU A 88 25.08 -24.12 -10.79
CA GLU A 88 23.74 -24.15 -11.37
C GLU A 88 22.91 -23.20 -10.51
N GLU A 89 22.97 -21.92 -10.87
CA GLU A 89 22.15 -20.85 -10.34
C GLU A 89 20.71 -21.33 -10.50
N ASP A 90 20.09 -21.70 -9.39
CA ASP A 90 18.78 -22.36 -9.32
C ASP A 90 17.73 -21.35 -9.81
N LYS A 91 17.62 -21.23 -11.15
CA LYS A 91 16.81 -20.19 -11.78
C LYS A 91 15.37 -20.46 -11.44
N ALA A 92 14.81 -19.53 -10.67
CA ALA A 92 13.40 -19.54 -10.32
C ALA A 92 12.57 -19.84 -11.57
N PRO A 93 11.58 -20.75 -11.48
CA PRO A 93 10.78 -21.12 -12.63
C PRO A 93 10.15 -19.87 -13.26
N PRO A 94 10.06 -19.82 -14.60
CA PRO A 94 9.51 -18.66 -15.28
C PRO A 94 8.09 -18.39 -14.80
N LEU A 95 7.79 -17.12 -14.54
CA LEU A 95 6.45 -16.70 -14.15
C LEU A 95 5.43 -17.18 -15.20
N PRO A 96 4.22 -17.60 -14.79
CA PRO A 96 3.19 -17.95 -15.74
C PRO A 96 2.93 -16.81 -16.72
N GLU A 97 2.76 -17.11 -18.01
CA GLU A 97 2.59 -16.11 -19.08
C GLU A 97 1.41 -15.13 -18.88
N PHE A 98 0.48 -15.45 -17.97
CA PHE A 98 -0.68 -14.62 -17.64
C PHE A 98 -0.43 -13.63 -16.48
N LEU A 99 0.80 -13.55 -15.96
CA LEU A 99 1.21 -12.65 -14.87
C LEU A 99 2.38 -11.78 -15.32
N GLN A 100 2.15 -10.99 -16.37
CA GLN A 100 3.16 -10.14 -17.00
C GLN A 100 3.31 -8.81 -16.26
N GLN A 101 2.27 -8.37 -15.55
CA GLN A 101 2.29 -7.09 -14.83
C GLN A 101 2.10 -7.30 -13.33
N PRO A 102 2.85 -6.57 -12.47
CA PRO A 102 2.74 -6.72 -11.02
C PRO A 102 1.31 -6.59 -10.45
N HIS A 103 0.48 -5.75 -11.07
CA HIS A 103 -0.91 -5.55 -10.62
C HIS A 103 -1.79 -6.80 -10.83
N GLU A 104 -1.45 -7.70 -11.76
CA GLU A 104 -2.23 -8.92 -12.04
C GLU A 104 -2.14 -9.92 -10.89
N PHE A 105 -0.96 -10.01 -10.24
CA PHE A 105 -0.80 -10.80 -9.01
C PHE A 105 -1.70 -10.26 -7.91
N PHE A 106 -1.71 -8.96 -7.72
CA PHE A 106 -2.49 -8.30 -6.68
C PHE A 106 -4.00 -8.54 -6.87
N MET A 107 -4.51 -8.40 -8.09
CA MET A 107 -5.92 -8.65 -8.41
C MET A 107 -6.34 -10.11 -8.24
N ARG A 108 -5.39 -11.04 -8.17
CA ARG A 108 -5.68 -12.45 -7.86
C ARG A 108 -5.70 -12.74 -6.36
N MET A 109 -4.92 -12.00 -5.57
CA MET A 109 -4.94 -12.07 -4.10
C MET A 109 -6.15 -11.34 -3.51
N LEU A 110 -6.59 -10.26 -4.17
CA LEU A 110 -7.82 -9.53 -3.84
C LEU A 110 -8.79 -9.57 -5.04
N PRO A 111 -9.52 -10.68 -5.22
CA PRO A 111 -10.55 -10.79 -6.24
C PRO A 111 -11.61 -9.70 -6.10
N ILE A 112 -12.29 -9.40 -7.20
CA ILE A 112 -13.32 -8.35 -7.23
C ILE A 112 -14.45 -8.62 -6.22
N GLU A 113 -14.82 -9.89 -6.06
CA GLU A 113 -15.87 -10.30 -5.12
C GLU A 113 -15.46 -9.98 -3.67
N LEU A 114 -14.18 -10.19 -3.33
CA LEU A 114 -13.66 -9.85 -2.01
C LEU A 114 -13.63 -8.32 -1.79
N LEU A 115 -13.27 -7.54 -2.82
CA LEU A 115 -13.30 -6.08 -2.75
C LEU A 115 -14.73 -5.56 -2.57
N GLU A 116 -15.71 -6.15 -3.28
CA GLU A 116 -17.13 -5.82 -3.13
C GLU A 116 -17.62 -6.08 -1.70
N ASP A 117 -17.25 -7.23 -1.12
CA ASP A 117 -17.57 -7.57 0.26
C ASP A 117 -16.93 -6.59 1.25
N MET A 118 -15.64 -6.26 1.08
CA MET A 118 -14.93 -5.28 1.92
C MET A 118 -15.60 -3.90 1.89
N VAL A 119 -15.97 -3.43 0.70
CA VAL A 119 -16.70 -2.15 0.52
C VAL A 119 -18.04 -2.20 1.23
N TYR A 120 -18.80 -3.29 1.05
CA TYR A 120 -20.10 -3.45 1.67
C TYR A 120 -20.00 -3.45 3.20
N GLN A 121 -19.08 -4.24 3.78
CA GLN A 121 -18.91 -4.32 5.23
C GLN A 121 -18.39 -3.02 5.83
N THR A 122 -17.50 -2.32 5.15
CA THR A 122 -16.99 -1.00 5.59
C THR A 122 -18.09 0.05 5.63
N ASN A 123 -18.94 0.11 4.60
CA ASN A 123 -20.08 1.03 4.57
C ASN A 123 -21.14 0.67 5.62
N LEU A 124 -21.41 -0.63 5.81
CA LEU A 124 -22.31 -1.11 6.85
C LEU A 124 -21.80 -0.72 8.24
N TYR A 125 -20.50 -0.93 8.50
CA TYR A 125 -19.86 -0.58 9.77
C TYR A 125 -20.00 0.92 10.08
N ALA A 126 -19.78 1.79 9.09
CA ALA A 126 -19.94 3.23 9.27
C ALA A 126 -21.37 3.58 9.72
N HIS A 127 -22.39 3.01 9.08
CA HIS A 127 -23.79 3.20 9.47
C HIS A 127 -24.14 2.59 10.83
N GLN A 128 -23.49 1.49 11.21
CA GLN A 128 -23.66 0.89 12.54
C GLN A 128 -23.04 1.74 13.65
N LYS A 129 -21.89 2.38 13.39
CA LYS A 129 -21.27 3.33 14.33
C LYS A 129 -22.09 4.60 14.46
N ASP A 130 -22.56 5.15 13.34
CA ASP A 130 -23.37 6.37 13.32
C ASP A 130 -24.44 6.26 12.22
N VAL A 131 -25.70 6.18 12.65
CA VAL A 131 -26.86 6.11 11.75
C VAL A 131 -26.99 7.37 10.87
N SER A 132 -26.47 8.51 11.33
CA SER A 132 -26.50 9.78 10.60
C SER A 132 -25.32 10.01 9.67
N THR A 133 -24.40 9.03 9.57
CA THR A 133 -23.20 9.18 8.76
C THR A 133 -23.52 9.38 7.28
N THR A 134 -22.75 10.25 6.64
CA THR A 134 -22.70 10.41 5.17
C THR A 134 -21.52 9.67 4.55
N PHE A 135 -20.70 8.98 5.37
CA PHE A 135 -19.57 8.22 4.90
C PHE A 135 -20.04 7.05 4.02
N SER A 136 -19.44 6.95 2.84
CA SER A 136 -19.52 5.79 1.97
C SER A 136 -18.24 5.69 1.16
N ILE A 137 -17.85 4.50 0.74
CA ILE A 137 -16.76 4.21 -0.20
C ILE A 137 -17.26 3.32 -1.33
N ASP A 138 -16.54 3.33 -2.45
CA ASP A 138 -16.69 2.37 -3.53
C ASP A 138 -15.40 1.53 -3.72
N ILE A 139 -15.41 0.65 -4.73
CA ILE A 139 -14.25 -0.21 -5.05
C ILE A 139 -13.03 0.64 -5.45
N HIS A 140 -13.26 1.77 -6.13
CA HIS A 140 -12.17 2.65 -6.55
C HIS A 140 -11.50 3.29 -5.33
N ASP A 141 -12.28 3.83 -4.39
CA ASP A 141 -11.78 4.36 -3.12
C ASP A 141 -10.96 3.31 -2.37
N LEU A 142 -11.47 2.07 -2.25
CA LEU A 142 -10.77 0.98 -1.56
C LEU A 142 -9.48 0.58 -2.28
N MET A 143 -9.48 0.53 -3.61
CA MET A 143 -8.28 0.24 -4.40
C MET A 143 -7.22 1.32 -4.27
N VAL A 144 -7.62 2.61 -4.33
CA VAL A 144 -6.69 3.72 -4.13
C VAL A 144 -6.12 3.68 -2.72
N PHE A 145 -6.97 3.49 -1.69
CA PHE A 145 -6.53 3.33 -0.31
C PHE A 145 -5.50 2.18 -0.19
N THR A 146 -5.79 1.02 -0.78
CA THR A 146 -4.90 -0.13 -0.71
C THR A 146 -3.58 0.12 -1.45
N GLY A 147 -3.63 0.77 -2.62
CA GLY A 147 -2.43 1.19 -3.34
C GLY A 147 -1.55 2.15 -2.53
N ILE A 148 -2.16 3.08 -1.78
CA ILE A 148 -1.45 3.97 -0.87
C ILE A 148 -0.80 3.18 0.27
N VAL A 149 -1.52 2.24 0.90
CA VAL A 149 -0.97 1.39 1.97
C VAL A 149 0.23 0.58 1.48
N LEU A 150 0.14 -0.01 0.28
CA LEU A 150 1.26 -0.71 -0.35
C LEU A 150 2.45 0.22 -0.62
N TYR A 151 2.18 1.42 -1.15
CA TYR A 151 3.22 2.41 -1.39
C TYR A 151 3.94 2.81 -0.10
N MET A 152 3.20 3.04 1.00
CA MET A 152 3.77 3.34 2.32
C MET A 152 4.66 2.21 2.85
N GLY A 153 4.32 0.95 2.55
CA GLY A 153 5.13 -0.21 2.88
C GLY A 153 6.51 -0.23 2.22
N VAL A 154 6.62 0.35 1.01
CA VAL A 154 7.87 0.50 0.25
C VAL A 154 8.60 1.79 0.63
N MET A 155 7.87 2.90 0.65
CA MET A 155 8.38 4.25 0.92
C MET A 155 7.97 4.66 2.33
N ARG A 156 8.83 4.38 3.32
CA ARG A 156 8.55 4.67 4.72
C ARG A 156 8.72 6.15 5.04
N GLY A 157 7.63 6.80 5.46
CA GLY A 157 7.62 8.12 6.08
C GLY A 157 7.79 8.02 7.60
N PRO A 158 8.23 9.11 8.27
CA PRO A 158 8.33 9.13 9.74
C PRO A 158 6.97 9.00 10.43
N SER A 159 5.92 9.55 9.81
CA SER A 159 4.53 9.42 10.25
C SER A 159 3.57 9.35 9.05
N ILE A 160 2.31 8.95 9.29
CA ILE A 160 1.26 8.94 8.27
C ILE A 160 1.01 10.36 7.73
N ASP A 161 1.15 11.37 8.57
CA ASP A 161 0.84 12.76 8.21
C ASP A 161 1.89 13.34 7.27
N ASP A 162 3.15 12.89 7.38
CA ASP A 162 4.26 13.35 6.56
C ASP A 162 4.05 13.05 5.06
N TYR A 163 3.26 12.03 4.71
CA TYR A 163 2.94 11.74 3.31
C TYR A 163 2.15 12.87 2.62
N TRP A 164 1.39 13.65 3.40
CA TRP A 164 0.60 14.79 2.92
C TRP A 164 1.10 16.16 3.37
N ALA A 165 2.08 16.22 4.28
CA ALA A 165 2.68 17.46 4.73
C ALA A 165 3.36 18.20 3.57
N LEU A 166 3.36 19.54 3.59
CA LEU A 166 3.85 20.35 2.48
C LEU A 166 5.34 20.10 2.16
N ASP A 167 6.16 19.93 3.19
CA ASP A 167 7.62 19.80 3.04
C ASP A 167 8.06 18.39 2.62
N THR A 168 7.26 17.37 2.93
CA THR A 168 7.54 15.94 2.65
C THR A 168 6.51 15.32 1.70
N ARG A 169 5.79 16.16 0.97
CA ARG A 169 4.63 15.78 0.15
C ARG A 169 5.00 14.71 -0.88
N MET A 170 4.27 13.60 -0.87
CA MET A 170 4.39 12.57 -1.90
C MET A 170 3.24 12.71 -2.90
N SER A 171 3.51 13.34 -4.05
CA SER A 171 2.47 13.63 -5.06
C SER A 171 1.75 12.36 -5.54
N GLN A 172 2.48 11.24 -5.61
CA GLN A 172 1.98 9.91 -5.95
C GLN A 172 0.86 9.41 -5.04
N ILE A 173 0.74 9.95 -3.83
CA ILE A 173 -0.37 9.66 -2.91
C ILE A 173 -1.37 10.82 -2.92
N THR A 174 -0.88 12.05 -2.74
CA THR A 174 -1.74 13.22 -2.52
C THR A 174 -2.61 13.61 -3.71
N GLU A 175 -2.27 13.16 -4.93
CA GLU A 175 -3.08 13.37 -6.13
C GLU A 175 -4.32 12.46 -6.18
N TYR A 176 -4.28 11.31 -5.51
CA TYR A 176 -5.33 10.30 -5.57
C TYR A 176 -6.27 10.34 -4.37
N MET A 177 -5.78 10.73 -3.19
CA MET A 177 -6.59 10.77 -1.97
C MET A 177 -6.11 11.86 -1.02
N SER A 178 -7.04 12.54 -0.34
CA SER A 178 -6.71 13.49 0.72
C SER A 178 -6.37 12.75 2.03
N SER A 179 -5.53 13.37 2.87
CA SER A 179 -5.18 12.81 4.18
C SER A 179 -6.41 12.54 5.06
N LYS A 180 -7.38 13.48 5.07
CA LYS A 180 -8.66 13.31 5.79
C LYS A 180 -9.41 12.06 5.30
N ARG A 181 -9.54 11.89 3.99
CA ARG A 181 -10.24 10.72 3.41
C ARG A 181 -9.51 9.42 3.72
N PHE A 182 -8.18 9.40 3.62
CA PHE A 182 -7.37 8.24 3.99
C PHE A 182 -7.59 7.82 5.45
N ARG A 183 -7.55 8.78 6.40
CA ARG A 183 -7.80 8.49 7.82
C ARG A 183 -9.22 8.00 8.07
N GLN A 184 -10.23 8.59 7.42
CA GLN A 184 -11.61 8.12 7.53
C GLN A 184 -11.76 6.66 7.06
N ILE A 185 -11.19 6.30 5.91
CA ILE A 185 -11.24 4.92 5.40
C ILE A 185 -10.49 4.00 6.36
N ARG A 186 -9.28 4.36 6.81
CA ARG A 186 -8.48 3.58 7.76
C ARG A 186 -9.25 3.28 9.05
N ALA A 187 -9.96 4.27 9.60
CA ALA A 187 -10.68 4.15 10.87
C ALA A 187 -12.00 3.36 10.76
N LEU A 188 -12.58 3.27 9.56
CA LEU A 188 -13.88 2.63 9.32
C LEU A 188 -13.76 1.31 8.55
N LEU A 189 -12.57 0.96 8.05
CA LEU A 189 -12.32 -0.27 7.31
C LEU A 189 -12.76 -1.48 8.12
N HIS A 190 -13.66 -2.27 7.55
CA HIS A 190 -14.27 -3.40 8.25
C HIS A 190 -14.56 -4.56 7.30
N PHE A 191 -14.55 -5.77 7.85
CA PHE A 191 -14.55 -7.02 7.07
C PHE A 191 -15.70 -7.97 7.41
N ASN A 192 -16.50 -7.67 8.43
CA ASN A 192 -17.60 -8.53 8.87
C ASN A 192 -18.81 -7.70 9.30
N ASN A 193 -19.97 -8.31 9.52
CA ASN A 193 -21.09 -7.62 10.12
C ASN A 193 -21.01 -7.76 11.65
N ASN A 194 -20.99 -6.63 12.38
CA ASN A 194 -20.97 -6.62 13.85
C ASN A 194 -22.17 -7.32 14.49
N GLU A 195 -23.32 -7.39 13.82
CA GLU A 195 -24.49 -8.10 14.31
C GLU A 195 -24.25 -9.61 14.45
N ASN A 196 -23.27 -10.15 13.73
CA ASN A 196 -22.90 -11.57 13.78
C ASN A 196 -21.84 -11.85 14.85
N ALA A 197 -21.11 -10.83 15.34
CA ALA A 197 -19.94 -10.99 16.19
C ALA A 197 -20.25 -11.63 17.55
N ASN A 198 -21.43 -11.38 18.11
CA ASN A 198 -21.86 -11.92 19.41
C ASN A 198 -22.29 -13.40 19.37
N SER A 199 -22.45 -13.97 18.17
CA SER A 199 -22.93 -15.33 17.97
C SER A 199 -21.83 -16.32 17.59
N SER A 200 -20.63 -15.82 17.27
CA SER A 200 -19.51 -16.65 16.84
C SER A 200 -18.83 -17.33 18.03
N THR A 201 -18.56 -18.63 17.90
CA THR A 201 -17.60 -19.34 18.77
C THR A 201 -16.17 -19.23 18.27
N ASP A 202 -15.99 -18.77 17.02
CA ASP A 202 -14.68 -18.44 16.47
C ASP A 202 -14.23 -17.07 17.02
N ARG A 203 -12.97 -17.00 17.44
CA ARG A 203 -12.37 -15.79 18.00
C ARG A 203 -11.99 -14.78 16.91
N PHE A 204 -11.74 -15.26 15.69
CA PHE A 204 -11.26 -14.45 14.57
C PHE A 204 -12.40 -14.05 13.62
#